data_AF-A0A9D1RTQ9-F1
#
_entry.id   AF-A0A9D1RTQ9-F1
#
_cell.length_a   1.000
_cell.length_b   1.000
_cell.length_c   1.000
_cell.angle_alpha   90.00
_cell.angle_beta   90.00
_cell.angle_gamma   90.00
#
_symmetry.space_group_name_H-M   'P 1'
#
loop_
_entity.id
_entity.type
_entity.pdbx_description
1 polymer ?
#
loop_
_entity_poly.entity_id
_entity_poly.type
_entity_poly.pdbx_seq_one_letter_code
_entity_poly.pdbx_strand_id
1 'polypeptide(L)'
;MKRLTAALLCAALLSGSAAAAEQPADAPQVEAKAAILMEQETGEVLCQQNAHDKLEPASVTKIMTLLLVMEAIDGGQLSTGDTVTVSAHAASMGGSQVYLKEGEQMTVDDLLKAVAVVSGNDAAVALAEHIAGSEEAFVSRMNQRAAELGMEDTTFLNCTGLPAAGHLTSAYDIALMSRALLSHPDIRQYTTIWMDSIRGGQFQLSNTNRLVRFYPGCTGLKTGSTDSAGYCLSASAERDGLSLIAVVLGSETSAKRFTAAETLLNYGFANYTLIDALAGQALPPVEVLLGAERWVQPVLQGSGKVVVRRSQLDSVTTELRLAENVEAPVDQDQVLGEVTVLVNGQPLASLPLTAQTAVERLTIPGVFRRLLDHLFMAA
;
A
#
# COMPACT_ATOMS: atom_id res chain seq x y z
N MET A 1 32.12 -30.88 -8.80
CA MET A 1 31.01 -31.22 -9.72
C MET A 1 29.63 -31.36 -9.06
N LYS A 2 29.49 -31.47 -7.72
CA LYS A 2 28.18 -31.54 -7.04
C LYS A 2 27.65 -30.19 -6.49
N ARG A 3 28.44 -29.12 -6.57
CA ARG A 3 28.07 -27.76 -6.11
C ARG A 3 27.52 -26.85 -7.22
N LEU A 4 27.69 -27.22 -8.49
CA LEU A 4 27.16 -26.49 -9.65
C LEU A 4 25.75 -26.93 -10.04
N THR A 5 25.32 -28.13 -9.62
CA THR A 5 23.97 -28.65 -9.89
C THR A 5 22.91 -28.15 -8.92
N ALA A 6 23.29 -27.64 -7.73
CA ALA A 6 22.36 -27.06 -6.77
C ALA A 6 21.94 -25.62 -7.14
N ALA A 7 22.85 -24.85 -7.75
CA ALA A 7 22.56 -23.47 -8.18
C ALA A 7 21.60 -23.41 -9.39
N LEU A 8 21.52 -24.48 -10.19
CA LEU A 8 20.61 -24.57 -11.33
C LEU A 8 19.19 -25.00 -10.97
N LEU A 9 18.96 -25.53 -9.76
CA LEU A 9 17.61 -25.88 -9.28
C LEU A 9 16.91 -24.69 -8.57
N CYS A 10 17.67 -23.77 -7.95
CA CYS A 10 17.11 -22.55 -7.36
C CYS A 10 16.74 -21.47 -8.39
N ALA A 11 17.38 -21.46 -9.57
CA ALA A 11 17.07 -20.49 -10.62
C ALA A 11 15.81 -20.85 -11.43
N ALA A 12 15.29 -22.07 -11.31
CA ALA A 12 14.11 -22.53 -12.06
C ALA A 12 12.77 -22.28 -11.32
N LEU A 13 12.81 -21.83 -10.05
CA LEU A 13 11.63 -21.49 -9.25
C LEU A 13 11.32 -19.98 -9.19
N LEU A 14 12.17 -19.14 -9.81
CA LEU A 14 11.96 -17.69 -9.90
C LEU A 14 11.36 -17.25 -11.24
N SER A 15 11.08 -18.20 -12.15
CA SER A 15 10.25 -17.97 -13.32
C SER A 15 8.78 -18.05 -12.90
N GLY A 16 8.37 -17.18 -11.97
CA GLY A 16 6.97 -16.87 -11.77
C GLY A 16 6.48 -16.25 -13.08
N SER A 17 5.93 -17.09 -13.96
CA SER A 17 5.11 -16.59 -15.05
C SER A 17 4.06 -15.72 -14.37
N ALA A 18 4.11 -14.42 -14.61
CA ALA A 18 3.00 -13.52 -14.32
C ALA A 18 1.84 -14.03 -15.17
N ALA A 19 1.14 -15.04 -14.65
CA ALA A 19 -0.16 -15.42 -15.15
C ALA A 19 -0.98 -14.14 -15.00
N ALA A 20 -1.35 -13.54 -16.13
CA ALA A 20 -2.31 -12.45 -16.13
C ALA A 20 -3.49 -12.96 -15.31
N ALA A 21 -3.71 -12.37 -14.14
CA ALA A 21 -4.77 -12.81 -13.24
C ALA A 21 -6.07 -12.77 -14.05
N GLU A 22 -6.64 -13.95 -14.32
CA GLU A 22 -7.87 -14.05 -15.09
C GLU A 22 -8.92 -13.20 -14.38
N GLN A 23 -9.49 -12.22 -15.11
CA GLN A 23 -10.55 -11.41 -14.55
C GLN A 23 -11.71 -12.32 -14.15
N PRO A 24 -12.24 -12.18 -12.92
CA PRO A 24 -13.38 -12.98 -12.54
C PRO A 24 -14.55 -12.76 -13.50
N ALA A 25 -15.20 -13.85 -13.92
CA ALA A 25 -16.29 -13.77 -14.90
C ALA A 25 -17.49 -12.91 -14.43
N ASP A 26 -17.62 -12.73 -13.11
CA ASP A 26 -18.64 -11.90 -12.47
C ASP A 26 -18.16 -10.47 -12.14
N ALA A 27 -16.93 -10.11 -12.52
CA ALA A 27 -16.40 -8.77 -12.27
C ALA A 27 -17.23 -7.71 -13.01
N PRO A 28 -17.64 -6.63 -12.32
CA PRO A 28 -18.44 -5.58 -12.94
C PRO A 28 -17.62 -4.80 -13.98
N GLN A 29 -18.24 -4.49 -15.11
CA GLN A 29 -17.75 -3.48 -16.04
C GLN A 29 -18.20 -2.10 -15.57
N VAL A 30 -17.32 -1.11 -15.64
CA VAL A 30 -17.62 0.25 -15.19
C VAL A 30 -17.41 1.29 -16.29
N GLU A 31 -18.19 2.37 -16.25
CA GLU A 31 -18.11 3.48 -17.21
C GLU A 31 -16.91 4.40 -16.92
N ALA A 32 -15.72 3.92 -17.28
CA ALA A 32 -14.44 4.61 -17.15
C ALA A 32 -13.44 4.09 -18.19
N LYS A 33 -12.36 4.86 -18.44
CA LYS A 33 -11.28 4.41 -19.34
C LYS A 33 -10.48 3.26 -18.71
N ALA A 34 -10.18 3.39 -17.42
CA ALA A 34 -9.50 2.37 -16.63
C ALA A 34 -10.07 2.30 -15.21
N ALA A 35 -10.00 1.12 -14.60
CA ALA A 35 -10.40 0.90 -13.23
C ALA A 35 -9.67 -0.29 -12.59
N ILE A 36 -9.57 -0.29 -11.26
CA ILE A 36 -9.06 -1.41 -10.47
C ILE A 36 -9.70 -1.44 -9.09
N LEU A 37 -9.91 -2.63 -8.56
CA LEU A 37 -10.25 -2.90 -7.17
C LEU A 37 -9.15 -3.75 -6.53
N MET A 38 -8.58 -3.25 -5.44
CA MET A 38 -7.48 -3.89 -4.72
C MET A 38 -7.85 -4.04 -3.25
N GLU A 39 -7.51 -5.19 -2.66
CA GLU A 39 -7.52 -5.36 -1.21
C GLU A 39 -6.25 -4.70 -0.61
N GLN A 40 -6.44 -3.87 0.41
CA GLN A 40 -5.41 -2.96 0.90
C GLN A 40 -4.24 -3.69 1.60
N GLU A 41 -4.50 -4.70 2.43
CA GLU A 41 -3.46 -5.29 3.28
C GLU A 41 -2.54 -6.25 2.50
N THR A 42 -3.13 -7.09 1.67
CA THR A 42 -2.45 -8.09 0.84
C THR A 42 -1.96 -7.52 -0.49
N GLY A 43 -2.60 -6.45 -0.98
CA GLY A 43 -2.36 -5.89 -2.30
C GLY A 43 -2.98 -6.71 -3.44
N GLU A 44 -3.82 -7.71 -3.13
CA GLU A 44 -4.46 -8.56 -4.13
C GLU A 44 -5.44 -7.76 -5.00
N VAL A 45 -5.31 -7.90 -6.32
CA VAL A 45 -6.22 -7.28 -7.28
C VAL A 45 -7.45 -8.16 -7.47
N LEU A 46 -8.61 -7.65 -7.06
CA LEU A 46 -9.87 -8.40 -7.06
C LEU A 46 -10.60 -8.32 -8.41
N CYS A 47 -10.50 -7.17 -9.07
CA CYS A 47 -10.94 -6.97 -10.47
C CYS A 47 -10.27 -5.73 -11.06
N GLN A 48 -10.19 -5.68 -12.39
CA GLN A 48 -9.53 -4.59 -13.11
C GLN A 48 -9.96 -4.48 -14.57
N GLN A 49 -9.91 -3.26 -15.10
CA GLN A 49 -10.24 -2.90 -16.49
C GLN A 49 -9.17 -1.93 -16.98
N ASN A 50 -8.38 -2.31 -17.98
CA ASN A 50 -7.31 -1.48 -18.56
C ASN A 50 -6.35 -0.88 -17.50
N ALA A 51 -6.02 -1.66 -16.47
CA ALA A 51 -5.43 -1.12 -15.24
C ALA A 51 -4.06 -0.46 -15.44
N HIS A 52 -3.33 -0.86 -16.48
CA HIS A 52 -2.00 -0.39 -16.87
C HIS A 52 -2.01 0.66 -17.98
N ASP A 53 -3.19 1.08 -18.47
CA ASP A 53 -3.27 2.13 -19.48
C ASP A 53 -2.77 3.46 -18.91
N LYS A 54 -1.82 4.08 -19.61
CA LYS A 54 -1.22 5.37 -19.22
C LYS A 54 -2.19 6.51 -19.52
N LEU A 55 -2.72 7.10 -18.45
CA LEU A 55 -3.73 8.16 -18.48
C LEU A 55 -3.29 9.34 -17.62
N GLU A 56 -3.86 10.51 -17.88
CA GLU A 56 -3.63 11.68 -17.04
C GLU A 56 -4.35 11.51 -15.68
N PRO A 57 -3.67 11.69 -14.54
CA PRO A 57 -4.25 11.48 -13.21
C PRO A 57 -5.14 12.62 -12.70
N ALA A 58 -5.00 13.82 -13.27
CA ALA A 58 -5.44 15.06 -12.64
C ALA A 58 -4.99 15.12 -11.15
N SER A 59 -5.81 15.72 -10.28
CA SER A 59 -5.51 15.86 -8.84
C SER A 59 -5.34 14.54 -8.06
N VAL A 60 -5.59 13.37 -8.64
CA VAL A 60 -5.24 12.10 -7.98
C VAL A 60 -3.72 11.99 -7.76
N THR A 61 -2.92 12.75 -8.53
CA THR A 61 -1.49 13.01 -8.29
C THR A 61 -1.17 13.35 -6.83
N LYS A 62 -2.05 14.11 -6.17
CA LYS A 62 -1.81 14.58 -4.79
C LYS A 62 -1.81 13.46 -3.76
N ILE A 63 -2.19 12.22 -4.12
CA ILE A 63 -1.98 11.05 -3.28
C ILE A 63 -0.48 10.84 -3.03
N MET A 64 0.35 10.93 -4.07
CA MET A 64 1.82 10.87 -3.91
C MET A 64 2.35 12.06 -3.10
N THR A 65 1.80 13.26 -3.31
CA THR A 65 2.16 14.43 -2.51
C THR A 65 1.85 14.23 -1.03
N LEU A 66 0.65 13.73 -0.70
CA LEU A 66 0.26 13.41 0.67
C LEU A 66 1.12 12.27 1.24
N LEU A 67 1.47 11.25 0.45
CA LEU A 67 2.36 10.16 0.87
C LEU A 67 3.71 10.70 1.34
N LEU A 68 4.38 11.52 0.53
CA LEU A 68 5.67 12.07 0.92
C LEU A 68 5.59 13.02 2.12
N VAL A 69 4.46 13.72 2.30
CA VAL A 69 4.23 14.55 3.50
C VAL A 69 4.06 13.66 4.74
N MET A 70 3.27 12.58 4.65
CA MET A 70 3.09 11.64 5.76
C MET A 70 4.40 10.91 6.11
N GLU A 71 5.18 10.50 5.11
CA GLU A 71 6.51 9.90 5.33
C GLU A 71 7.47 10.88 6.02
N ALA A 72 7.42 12.18 5.68
CA ALA A 72 8.20 13.20 6.37
C ALA A 72 7.75 13.40 7.83
N ILE A 73 6.45 13.28 8.11
CA ILE A 73 5.89 13.36 9.46
C ILE A 73 6.29 12.15 10.30
N ASP A 74 6.07 10.95 9.79
CA ASP A 74 6.39 9.69 10.49
C ASP A 74 7.90 9.56 10.73
N GLY A 75 8.71 10.07 9.80
CA GLY A 75 10.17 10.14 9.94
C GLY A 75 10.68 11.26 10.86
N GLY A 76 9.80 12.09 11.43
CA GLY A 76 10.15 13.19 12.32
C GLY A 76 10.84 14.38 11.65
N GLN A 77 10.79 14.47 10.31
CA GLN A 77 11.35 15.59 9.53
C GLN A 77 10.38 16.78 9.47
N LEU A 78 9.10 16.53 9.70
CA LEU A 78 8.01 17.50 9.68
C LEU A 78 7.06 17.24 10.84
N SER A 79 6.49 18.28 11.43
CA SER A 79 5.40 18.19 12.38
C SER A 79 4.15 18.89 11.84
N THR A 80 2.96 18.41 12.20
CA THR A 80 1.69 19.06 11.84
C THR A 80 1.57 20.49 12.39
N GLY A 81 2.29 20.80 13.47
CA GLY A 81 2.37 22.14 14.06
C GLY A 81 3.40 23.07 13.41
N ASP A 82 4.24 22.57 12.50
CA ASP A 82 5.24 23.39 11.83
C ASP A 82 4.57 24.44 10.93
N THR A 83 5.23 25.58 10.80
CA THR A 83 4.74 26.70 9.99
C THR A 83 5.45 26.74 8.64
N VAL A 84 4.65 26.73 7.58
CA VAL A 84 5.09 26.84 6.19
C VAL A 84 4.86 28.26 5.71
N THR A 85 5.90 28.90 5.19
CA THR A 85 5.81 30.22 4.53
C THR A 85 5.53 30.01 3.06
N VAL A 86 4.45 30.61 2.56
CA VAL A 86 4.00 30.47 1.18
C VAL A 86 4.89 31.30 0.25
N SER A 87 5.43 30.66 -0.79
CA SER A 87 6.22 31.33 -1.83
C SER A 87 5.34 32.07 -2.85
N ALA A 88 5.96 32.93 -3.66
CA ALA A 88 5.30 33.52 -4.82
C ALA A 88 4.79 32.46 -5.80
N HIS A 89 5.55 31.37 -5.99
CA HIS A 89 5.18 30.27 -6.88
C HIS A 89 3.93 29.54 -6.40
N ALA A 90 3.91 29.10 -5.13
CA ALA A 90 2.75 28.48 -4.51
C ALA A 90 1.49 29.38 -4.55
N ALA A 91 1.66 30.67 -4.29
CA ALA A 91 0.56 31.65 -4.37
C ALA A 91 0.07 31.89 -5.81
N SER A 92 0.92 31.67 -6.81
CA SER A 92 0.59 31.89 -8.23
C SER A 92 -0.17 30.74 -8.89
N MET A 93 -0.34 29.61 -8.19
CA MET A 93 -1.02 28.45 -8.71
C MET A 93 -2.44 28.79 -9.20
N GLY A 94 -2.99 27.95 -10.07
CA GLY A 94 -4.40 28.02 -10.51
C GLY A 94 -5.18 26.77 -10.15
N GLY A 95 -6.42 26.64 -10.63
CA GLY A 95 -7.26 25.47 -10.40
C GLY A 95 -7.91 25.46 -9.01
N SER A 96 -7.95 24.30 -8.35
CA SER A 96 -8.46 24.20 -6.97
C SER A 96 -7.47 24.82 -5.99
N GLN A 97 -7.90 25.76 -5.16
CA GLN A 97 -7.04 26.53 -4.28
C GLN A 97 -7.74 26.93 -2.99
N VAL A 98 -6.95 27.29 -1.98
CA VAL A 98 -7.41 28.01 -0.79
C VAL A 98 -6.96 29.48 -0.78
N TYR A 99 -6.47 29.96 -1.92
CA TYR A 99 -6.03 31.33 -2.20
C TYR A 99 -4.97 31.81 -1.22
N LEU A 100 -3.93 30.99 -1.03
CA LEU A 100 -2.75 31.37 -0.24
C LEU A 100 -2.07 32.61 -0.85
N LYS A 101 -1.55 33.49 0.01
CA LYS A 101 -0.79 34.70 -0.41
C LYS A 101 0.70 34.51 -0.20
N GLU A 102 1.52 35.12 -1.04
CA GLU A 102 2.96 35.17 -0.82
C GLU A 102 3.30 35.74 0.57
N GLY A 103 4.16 35.05 1.30
CA GLY A 103 4.54 35.38 2.68
C GLY A 103 3.51 35.00 3.75
N GLU A 104 2.32 34.49 3.36
CA GLU A 104 1.37 33.92 4.31
C GLU A 104 2.01 32.72 5.03
N GLN A 105 1.71 32.58 6.32
CA GLN A 105 2.18 31.48 7.14
C GLN A 105 1.01 30.60 7.53
N MET A 106 1.10 29.31 7.20
CA MET A 106 0.08 28.31 7.48
C MET A 106 0.71 27.14 8.22
N THR A 107 -0.05 26.48 9.09
CA THR A 107 0.40 25.24 9.71
C THR A 107 0.40 24.10 8.69
N VAL A 108 1.26 23.10 8.87
CA VAL A 108 1.23 21.86 8.07
C VAL A 108 -0.14 21.19 8.18
N ASP A 109 -0.78 21.20 9.36
CA ASP A 109 -2.15 20.70 9.56
C ASP A 109 -3.18 21.37 8.64
N ASP A 110 -3.19 22.71 8.57
CA ASP A 110 -4.11 23.44 7.70
C ASP A 110 -3.83 23.18 6.22
N LEU A 111 -2.56 23.04 5.83
CA LEU A 111 -2.18 22.71 4.45
C LEU A 111 -2.57 21.28 4.08
N LEU A 112 -2.42 20.31 4.99
CA LEU A 112 -2.90 18.94 4.80
C LEU A 112 -4.42 18.91 4.60
N LYS A 113 -5.19 19.65 5.42
CA LYS A 113 -6.63 19.84 5.22
C LYS A 113 -6.94 20.44 3.85
N ALA A 114 -6.24 21.49 3.45
CA ALA A 114 -6.44 22.14 2.16
C ALA A 114 -6.19 21.18 0.97
N VAL A 115 -5.13 20.37 1.05
CA VAL A 115 -4.80 19.37 0.02
C VAL A 115 -5.82 18.23 0.00
N ALA A 116 -6.12 17.63 1.15
CA ALA A 116 -6.98 16.46 1.24
C ALA A 116 -8.45 16.79 0.89
N VAL A 117 -8.98 17.86 1.45
CA VAL A 117 -10.42 18.18 1.40
C VAL A 117 -10.79 18.88 0.08
N VAL A 118 -10.14 20.01 -0.21
CA VAL A 118 -10.49 20.85 -1.38
C VAL A 118 -9.52 20.72 -2.54
N SER A 119 -8.50 19.86 -2.45
CA SER A 119 -7.52 19.64 -3.52
C SER A 119 -6.63 20.86 -3.82
N GLY A 120 -6.35 21.71 -2.82
CA GLY A 120 -5.59 22.95 -2.98
C GLY A 120 -4.22 22.74 -3.64
N ASN A 121 -4.03 23.32 -4.83
CA ASN A 121 -2.78 23.28 -5.59
C ASN A 121 -1.71 24.15 -4.93
N ASP A 122 -2.11 25.34 -4.48
CA ASP A 122 -1.28 26.27 -3.70
C ASP A 122 -0.73 25.60 -2.44
N ALA A 123 -1.57 24.91 -1.68
CA ALA A 123 -1.16 24.17 -0.49
C ALA A 123 -0.23 22.99 -0.80
N ALA A 124 -0.48 22.26 -1.90
CA ALA A 124 0.37 21.15 -2.33
C ALA A 124 1.78 21.63 -2.73
N VAL A 125 1.88 22.74 -3.44
CA VAL A 125 3.18 23.34 -3.82
C VAL A 125 3.90 23.89 -2.59
N ALA A 126 3.19 24.59 -1.69
CA ALA A 126 3.79 25.10 -0.46
C ALA A 126 4.40 23.97 0.41
N LEU A 127 3.69 22.85 0.58
CA LEU A 127 4.22 21.66 1.28
C LEU A 127 5.43 21.05 0.54
N ALA A 128 5.33 20.94 -0.79
CA ALA A 128 6.40 20.38 -1.61
C ALA A 128 7.70 21.19 -1.50
N GLU A 129 7.60 22.51 -1.63
CA GLU A 129 8.72 23.43 -1.47
C GLU A 129 9.29 23.40 -0.06
N HIS A 130 8.45 23.30 0.97
CA HIS A 130 8.91 23.22 2.35
C HIS A 130 9.73 21.95 2.63
N ILE A 131 9.32 20.80 2.08
CA ILE A 131 9.96 19.50 2.31
C ILE A 131 11.23 19.32 1.46
N ALA A 132 11.22 19.81 0.22
CA ALA A 132 12.28 19.52 -0.76
C ALA A 132 13.08 20.75 -1.21
N GLY A 133 12.71 21.95 -0.75
CA GLY A 133 13.32 23.23 -1.13
C GLY A 133 12.80 23.82 -2.45
N SER A 134 12.16 23.01 -3.31
CA SER A 134 11.55 23.43 -4.57
C SER A 134 10.52 22.37 -5.04
N GLU A 135 9.59 22.77 -5.91
CA GLU A 135 8.65 21.81 -6.52
C GLU A 135 9.40 20.79 -7.40
N GLU A 136 10.43 21.20 -8.14
CA GLU A 136 11.20 20.31 -9.01
C GLU A 136 11.93 19.22 -8.22
N ALA A 137 12.55 19.59 -7.10
CA ALA A 137 13.18 18.62 -6.20
C ALA A 137 12.14 17.67 -5.59
N PHE A 138 10.95 18.17 -5.26
CA PHE A 138 9.86 17.35 -4.76
C PHE A 138 9.37 16.35 -5.82
N VAL A 139 9.18 16.79 -7.07
CA VAL A 139 8.80 15.94 -8.21
C VAL A 139 9.85 14.85 -8.47
N SER A 140 11.15 15.17 -8.30
CA SER A 140 12.20 14.15 -8.35
C SER A 140 11.99 13.07 -7.27
N ARG A 141 11.63 13.46 -6.04
CA ARG A 141 11.30 12.52 -4.97
C ARG A 141 10.03 11.72 -5.26
N MET A 142 9.01 12.35 -5.86
CA MET A 142 7.78 11.65 -6.26
C MET A 142 8.08 10.52 -7.26
N ASN A 143 8.92 10.78 -8.26
CA ASN A 143 9.30 9.76 -9.25
C ASN A 143 10.23 8.69 -8.67
N GLN A 144 11.14 9.06 -7.77
CA GLN A 144 11.94 8.08 -7.02
C GLN A 144 11.02 7.15 -6.20
N ARG A 145 10.06 7.73 -5.48
CA ARG A 145 9.13 6.96 -4.66
C ARG A 145 8.22 6.08 -5.51
N ALA A 146 7.78 6.57 -6.67
CA ALA A 146 7.04 5.77 -7.64
C ALA A 146 7.85 4.52 -8.07
N ALA A 147 9.15 4.67 -8.37
CA ALA A 147 10.02 3.54 -8.71
C ALA A 147 10.18 2.55 -7.54
N GLU A 148 10.35 3.04 -6.31
CA GLU A 148 10.42 2.19 -5.10
C GLU A 148 9.13 1.40 -4.84
N LEU A 149 7.98 1.96 -5.22
CA LEU A 149 6.68 1.29 -5.12
C LEU A 149 6.39 0.35 -6.30
N GLY A 150 7.22 0.35 -7.35
CA GLY A 150 7.01 -0.45 -8.56
C GLY A 150 5.97 0.14 -9.51
N MET A 151 5.78 1.46 -9.51
CA MET A 151 4.85 2.16 -10.40
C MET A 151 5.46 2.35 -11.80
N GLU A 152 5.43 1.30 -12.61
CA GLU A 152 6.11 1.23 -13.93
C GLU A 152 5.42 2.07 -15.03
N ASP A 153 4.18 2.50 -14.80
CA ASP A 153 3.36 3.25 -15.73
C ASP A 153 3.25 4.74 -15.38
N THR A 154 3.95 5.19 -14.34
CA THR A 154 3.87 6.56 -13.82
C THR A 154 5.05 7.45 -14.20
N THR A 155 4.75 8.70 -14.51
CA THR A 155 5.71 9.81 -14.54
C THR A 155 5.01 11.08 -14.05
N PHE A 156 5.51 11.65 -12.95
CA PHE A 156 5.04 12.91 -12.41
C PHE A 156 5.87 14.08 -12.95
N LEU A 157 5.21 15.15 -13.39
CA LEU A 157 5.84 16.40 -13.83
C LEU A 157 5.54 17.60 -12.92
N ASN A 158 4.64 17.44 -11.96
CA ASN A 158 4.31 18.44 -10.93
C ASN A 158 3.67 17.74 -9.71
N CYS A 159 3.54 18.43 -8.57
CA CYS A 159 2.96 17.82 -7.35
C CYS A 159 1.43 17.95 -7.26
N THR A 160 0.79 18.57 -8.26
CA THR A 160 -0.62 18.99 -8.18
C THR A 160 -1.55 18.17 -9.07
N GLY A 161 -1.03 17.62 -10.16
CA GLY A 161 -1.81 17.01 -11.23
C GLY A 161 -2.42 18.01 -12.21
N LEU A 162 -1.89 19.23 -12.29
CA LEU A 162 -2.23 20.13 -13.39
C LEU A 162 -1.73 19.53 -14.73
N PRO A 163 -2.43 19.78 -15.85
CA PRO A 163 -2.05 19.23 -17.15
C PRO A 163 -0.61 19.59 -17.53
N ALA A 164 0.19 18.56 -17.82
CA ALA A 164 1.54 18.68 -18.34
C ALA A 164 1.80 17.50 -19.29
N ALA A 165 2.35 17.77 -20.48
CA ALA A 165 2.57 16.73 -21.48
C ALA A 165 3.55 15.66 -20.97
N GLY A 166 3.08 14.42 -20.86
CA GLY A 166 3.85 13.30 -20.30
C GLY A 166 3.61 13.04 -18.81
N HIS A 167 2.78 13.83 -18.13
CA HIS A 167 2.33 13.55 -16.76
C HIS A 167 1.26 12.47 -16.78
N LEU A 168 1.68 11.22 -16.66
CA LEU A 168 0.85 10.04 -16.85
C LEU A 168 0.99 9.06 -15.69
N THR A 169 -0.01 8.21 -15.51
CA THR A 169 -0.02 7.11 -14.55
C THR A 169 -1.01 6.04 -15.00
N SER A 170 -1.05 4.90 -14.33
CA SER A 170 -2.09 3.89 -14.51
C SER A 170 -3.03 3.78 -13.30
N ALA A 171 -4.14 3.06 -13.44
CA ALA A 171 -5.06 2.80 -12.34
C ALA A 171 -4.40 1.86 -11.29
N TYR A 172 -3.61 0.90 -11.76
CA TYR A 172 -2.79 0.01 -10.93
C TYR A 172 -1.81 0.80 -10.06
N ASP A 173 -1.06 1.72 -10.67
CA ASP A 173 -0.04 2.51 -9.96
C ASP A 173 -0.66 3.47 -8.94
N ILE A 174 -1.82 4.05 -9.24
CA ILE A 174 -2.57 4.83 -8.26
C ILE A 174 -2.99 3.94 -7.08
N ALA A 175 -3.43 2.70 -7.31
CA ALA A 175 -3.79 1.79 -6.22
C ALA A 175 -2.57 1.47 -5.33
N LEU A 176 -1.37 1.33 -5.91
CA LEU A 176 -0.12 1.15 -5.17
C LEU A 176 0.19 2.34 -4.26
N MET A 177 0.21 3.57 -4.79
CA MET A 177 0.48 4.75 -3.95
C MET A 177 -0.65 5.04 -2.95
N SER A 178 -1.90 4.72 -3.27
CA SER A 178 -3.02 4.80 -2.32
C SER A 178 -2.83 3.81 -1.18
N ARG A 179 -2.40 2.57 -1.47
CA ARG A 179 -2.08 1.57 -0.44
C ARG A 179 -0.95 2.03 0.46
N ALA A 180 0.12 2.58 -0.13
CA ALA A 180 1.23 3.16 0.62
C ALA A 180 0.76 4.31 1.52
N LEU A 181 -0.03 5.26 1.00
CA LEU A 181 -0.58 6.36 1.79
C LEU A 181 -1.44 5.85 2.95
N LEU A 182 -2.28 4.84 2.73
CA LEU A 182 -3.16 4.28 3.76
C LEU A 182 -2.42 3.46 4.83
N SER A 183 -1.13 3.13 4.65
CA SER A 183 -0.31 2.58 5.73
C SER A 183 0.09 3.62 6.80
N HIS A 184 -0.13 4.91 6.52
CA HIS A 184 0.01 6.01 7.49
C HIS A 184 -1.35 6.30 8.13
N PRO A 185 -1.69 5.73 9.30
CA PRO A 185 -3.06 5.76 9.83
C PRO A 185 -3.62 7.17 10.04
N ASP A 186 -2.76 8.14 10.35
CA ASP A 186 -3.14 9.53 10.60
C ASP A 186 -3.66 10.26 9.36
N ILE A 187 -3.40 9.78 8.13
CA ILE A 187 -3.98 10.39 6.94
C ILE A 187 -5.51 10.36 6.96
N ARG A 188 -6.11 9.35 7.61
CA ARG A 188 -7.56 9.19 7.73
C ARG A 188 -8.20 10.36 8.48
N GLN A 189 -7.45 11.04 9.35
CA GLN A 189 -7.91 12.26 10.03
C GLN A 189 -8.23 13.39 9.04
N TYR A 190 -7.58 13.40 7.87
CA TYR A 190 -7.78 14.40 6.82
C TYR A 190 -8.71 13.91 5.70
N THR A 191 -8.53 12.66 5.23
CA THR A 191 -9.27 12.14 4.06
C THR A 191 -10.75 11.84 4.37
N THR A 192 -11.12 11.73 5.65
CA THR A 192 -12.51 11.51 6.09
C THR A 192 -13.24 12.78 6.52
N ILE A 193 -12.60 13.95 6.44
CA ILE A 193 -13.25 15.23 6.71
C ILE A 193 -14.33 15.48 5.65
N TRP A 194 -15.60 15.64 6.04
CA TRP A 194 -16.64 16.08 5.11
C TRP A 194 -16.61 17.59 4.88
N MET A 195 -16.58 18.36 5.96
CA MET A 195 -16.45 19.80 5.97
C MET A 195 -15.58 20.21 7.16
N ASP A 196 -14.78 21.24 6.97
CA ASP A 196 -13.97 21.87 8.01
C ASP A 196 -13.68 23.32 7.60
N SER A 197 -12.80 24.00 8.30
CA SER A 197 -12.38 25.35 7.96
C SER A 197 -10.92 25.59 8.34
N ILE A 198 -10.31 26.54 7.67
CA ILE A 198 -8.96 27.04 7.97
C ILE A 198 -9.04 28.54 8.26
N ARG A 199 -7.92 29.13 8.70
CA ARG A 199 -7.83 30.55 9.07
C ARG A 199 -8.84 30.94 10.15
N GLY A 200 -8.96 30.11 11.18
CA GLY A 200 -9.88 30.34 12.31
C GLY A 200 -11.36 30.44 11.90
N GLY A 201 -11.78 29.66 10.89
CA GLY A 201 -13.18 29.62 10.45
C GLY A 201 -13.53 30.53 9.27
N GLN A 202 -12.58 31.37 8.81
CA GLN A 202 -12.84 32.34 7.74
C GLN A 202 -12.91 31.70 6.35
N PHE A 203 -12.27 30.55 6.15
CA PHE A 203 -12.30 29.83 4.87
C PHE A 203 -12.83 28.41 5.08
N GLN A 204 -14.00 28.13 4.50
CA GLN A 204 -14.67 26.84 4.62
C GLN A 204 -14.12 25.85 3.59
N LEU A 205 -13.90 24.61 4.03
CA LEU A 205 -13.47 23.49 3.22
C LEU A 205 -14.64 22.53 3.05
N SER A 206 -14.89 22.09 1.82
CA SER A 206 -15.88 21.05 1.51
C SER A 206 -15.22 19.96 0.71
N ASN A 207 -15.37 18.71 1.16
CA ASN A 207 -14.69 17.60 0.52
C ASN A 207 -15.19 17.39 -0.91
N THR A 208 -14.24 17.26 -1.82
CA THR A 208 -14.48 16.92 -3.23
C THR A 208 -14.95 15.47 -3.41
N ASN A 209 -14.57 14.57 -2.50
CA ASN A 209 -15.02 13.19 -2.44
C ASN A 209 -16.34 13.06 -1.65
N ARG A 210 -17.44 12.84 -2.37
CA ARG A 210 -18.77 12.71 -1.76
C ARG A 210 -18.96 11.38 -1.01
N LEU A 211 -18.17 10.35 -1.31
CA LEU A 211 -18.28 9.05 -0.66
C LEU A 211 -18.01 9.15 0.84
N VAL A 212 -17.17 10.10 1.27
CA VAL A 212 -16.90 10.40 2.69
C VAL A 212 -18.19 10.61 3.50
N ARG A 213 -19.22 11.22 2.89
CA ARG A 213 -20.50 11.47 3.55
C ARG A 213 -21.54 10.38 3.29
N PHE A 214 -21.54 9.79 2.10
CA PHE A 214 -22.67 8.99 1.62
C PHE A 214 -22.39 7.49 1.50
N TYR A 215 -21.12 7.06 1.61
CA TYR A 215 -20.74 5.66 1.49
C TYR A 215 -20.26 5.11 2.85
N PRO A 216 -21.02 4.17 3.47
CA PRO A 216 -20.64 3.60 4.76
C PRO A 216 -19.26 2.93 4.71
N GLY A 217 -18.42 3.25 5.70
CA GLY A 217 -17.06 2.73 5.79
C GLY A 217 -16.04 3.45 4.92
N CYS A 218 -16.40 4.53 4.22
CA CYS A 218 -15.45 5.31 3.42
C CYS A 218 -14.30 5.84 4.28
N THR A 219 -13.06 5.63 3.83
CA THR A 219 -11.83 6.09 4.50
C THR A 219 -11.03 7.09 3.64
N GLY A 220 -11.46 7.37 2.40
CA GLY A 220 -10.77 8.29 1.50
C GLY A 220 -11.09 8.09 0.01
N LEU A 221 -10.24 8.54 -0.93
CA LEU A 221 -9.02 9.33 -0.72
C LEU A 221 -9.06 10.62 -1.52
N LYS A 222 -9.13 10.54 -2.85
CA LYS A 222 -8.90 11.71 -3.69
C LYS A 222 -9.63 11.64 -5.01
N THR A 223 -10.37 12.70 -5.33
CA THR A 223 -10.88 12.96 -6.69
C THR A 223 -9.91 13.80 -7.51
N GLY A 224 -9.98 13.70 -8.83
CA GLY A 224 -9.36 14.63 -9.76
C GLY A 224 -10.18 14.81 -11.03
N SER A 225 -10.06 15.98 -11.66
CA SER A 225 -10.63 16.20 -12.99
C SER A 225 -9.92 17.32 -13.74
N THR A 226 -9.75 17.12 -15.03
CA THR A 226 -9.40 18.13 -16.05
C THR A 226 -10.16 17.78 -17.33
N ASP A 227 -10.20 18.70 -18.30
CA ASP A 227 -10.87 18.43 -19.58
C ASP A 227 -10.25 17.24 -20.33
N SER A 228 -8.92 17.07 -20.23
CA SER A 228 -8.16 16.00 -20.86
C SER A 228 -8.21 14.67 -20.10
N ALA A 229 -8.14 14.72 -18.77
CA ALA A 229 -8.17 13.52 -17.92
C ALA A 229 -9.59 12.95 -17.76
N GLY A 230 -10.64 13.76 -17.93
CA GLY A 230 -11.99 13.42 -17.51
C GLY A 230 -12.11 13.40 -15.98
N TYR A 231 -12.99 12.56 -15.44
CA TYR A 231 -13.26 12.48 -14.00
C TYR A 231 -12.62 11.23 -13.39
N CYS A 232 -11.68 11.45 -12.45
CA CYS A 232 -10.90 10.42 -11.78
C CYS A 232 -11.21 10.36 -10.27
N LEU A 233 -11.03 9.19 -9.66
CA LEU A 233 -11.20 8.95 -8.23
C LEU A 233 -10.35 7.76 -7.78
N SER A 234 -9.61 7.92 -6.69
CA SER A 234 -9.21 6.81 -5.82
C SER A 234 -10.04 6.89 -4.54
N ALA A 235 -10.88 5.87 -4.33
CA ALA A 235 -11.72 5.72 -3.16
C ALA A 235 -11.20 4.56 -2.30
N SER A 236 -11.36 4.67 -0.99
CA SER A 236 -11.14 3.54 -0.08
C SER A 236 -12.29 3.40 0.89
N ALA A 237 -12.53 2.18 1.33
CA ALA A 237 -13.49 1.89 2.38
C ALA A 237 -13.07 0.64 3.16
N GLU A 238 -13.55 0.55 4.40
CA GLU A 238 -13.33 -0.58 5.30
C GLU A 238 -14.66 -1.07 5.88
N ARG A 239 -14.90 -2.38 5.84
CA ARG A 239 -16.07 -3.05 6.45
C ARG A 239 -15.68 -4.44 6.91
N ASP A 240 -16.08 -4.81 8.13
CA ASP A 240 -15.90 -6.15 8.70
C ASP A 240 -14.46 -6.69 8.57
N GLY A 241 -13.47 -5.81 8.76
CA GLY A 241 -12.04 -6.16 8.67
C GLY A 241 -11.47 -6.27 7.25
N LEU A 242 -12.27 -6.07 6.20
CA LEU A 242 -11.81 -5.97 4.81
C LEU A 242 -11.62 -4.50 4.44
N SER A 243 -10.43 -4.13 3.96
CA SER A 243 -10.13 -2.79 3.45
C SER A 243 -9.92 -2.84 1.93
N LEU A 244 -10.64 -1.99 1.20
CA LEU A 244 -10.63 -1.97 -0.27
C LEU A 244 -10.25 -0.61 -0.81
N ILE A 245 -9.52 -0.62 -1.93
CA ILE A 245 -9.16 0.55 -2.73
C ILE A 245 -9.77 0.38 -4.12
N ALA A 246 -10.64 1.30 -4.52
CA ALA A 246 -11.21 1.38 -5.86
C ALA A 246 -10.66 2.60 -6.59
N VAL A 247 -9.96 2.38 -7.71
CA VAL A 247 -9.47 3.46 -8.58
C VAL A 247 -10.26 3.46 -9.87
N VAL A 248 -10.67 4.66 -10.30
CA VAL A 248 -11.43 4.92 -11.52
C VAL A 248 -10.78 6.10 -12.25
N LEU A 249 -10.42 5.91 -13.51
CA LEU A 249 -9.80 6.94 -14.35
C LEU A 249 -10.64 7.25 -15.59
N GLY A 250 -10.79 8.53 -15.88
CA GLY A 250 -11.37 9.01 -17.14
C GLY A 250 -12.84 8.71 -17.34
N SER A 251 -13.67 8.73 -16.29
CA SER A 251 -15.12 8.76 -16.45
C SER A 251 -15.57 10.06 -17.13
N GLU A 252 -16.66 10.02 -17.89
CA GLU A 252 -17.18 11.18 -18.64
C GLU A 252 -17.78 12.26 -17.74
N THR A 253 -18.32 11.89 -16.57
CA THR A 253 -18.97 12.83 -15.64
C THR A 253 -18.57 12.55 -14.20
N SER A 254 -18.70 13.58 -13.36
CA SER A 254 -18.47 13.43 -11.91
C SER A 254 -19.40 12.39 -11.27
N ALA A 255 -20.64 12.21 -11.75
CA ALA A 255 -21.55 11.21 -11.20
C ALA A 255 -21.06 9.80 -11.55
N LYS A 256 -20.67 9.57 -12.80
CA LYS A 256 -20.19 8.27 -13.28
C LYS A 256 -18.96 7.77 -12.52
N ARG A 257 -17.98 8.63 -12.19
CA ARG A 257 -16.82 8.19 -11.37
C ARG A 257 -17.22 7.65 -10.00
N PHE A 258 -18.23 8.24 -9.36
CA PHE A 258 -18.68 7.81 -8.03
C PHE A 258 -19.47 6.51 -8.14
N THR A 259 -20.39 6.41 -9.10
CA THR A 259 -21.13 5.16 -9.36
C THR A 259 -20.19 4.01 -9.71
N ALA A 260 -19.15 4.24 -10.50
CA ALA A 260 -18.12 3.25 -10.82
C ALA A 260 -17.37 2.77 -9.56
N ALA A 261 -16.89 3.70 -8.73
CA ALA A 261 -16.20 3.35 -7.49
C ALA A 261 -17.10 2.62 -6.49
N GLU A 262 -18.35 3.06 -6.32
CA GLU A 262 -19.34 2.38 -5.48
C GLU A 262 -19.62 0.96 -5.96
N THR A 263 -19.73 0.76 -7.28
CA THR A 263 -19.93 -0.56 -7.90
C THR A 263 -18.78 -1.50 -7.58
N LEU A 264 -17.54 -1.03 -7.73
CA LEU A 264 -16.34 -1.82 -7.40
C LEU A 264 -16.28 -2.14 -5.91
N LEU A 265 -16.43 -1.16 -5.03
CA LEU A 265 -16.40 -1.37 -3.58
C LEU A 265 -17.51 -2.34 -3.14
N ASN A 266 -18.73 -2.17 -3.63
CA ASN A 266 -19.85 -3.06 -3.31
C ASN A 266 -19.59 -4.49 -3.80
N TYR A 267 -19.03 -4.66 -5.00
CA TYR A 267 -18.61 -5.97 -5.50
C TYR A 267 -17.58 -6.62 -4.57
N GLY A 268 -16.55 -5.87 -4.15
CA GLY A 268 -15.53 -6.36 -3.23
C GLY A 268 -16.11 -6.85 -1.90
N PHE A 269 -16.89 -5.99 -1.23
CA PHE A 269 -17.49 -6.33 0.06
C PHE A 269 -18.49 -7.48 -0.02
N ALA A 270 -19.24 -7.60 -1.12
CA ALA A 270 -20.22 -8.66 -1.30
C ALA A 270 -19.58 -10.03 -1.59
N ASN A 271 -18.40 -10.06 -2.21
CA ASN A 271 -17.83 -11.31 -2.73
C ASN A 271 -16.58 -11.78 -1.98
N TYR A 272 -15.87 -10.90 -1.29
CA TYR A 272 -14.57 -11.24 -0.68
C TYR A 272 -14.57 -11.00 0.83
N THR A 273 -13.66 -11.70 1.50
CA THR A 273 -13.31 -11.52 2.92
C THR A 273 -11.83 -11.86 3.11
N LEU A 274 -11.24 -11.41 4.21
CA LEU A 274 -9.92 -11.87 4.64
C LEU A 274 -10.07 -13.05 5.60
N ILE A 275 -9.15 -14.01 5.50
CA ILE A 275 -8.90 -15.03 6.52
C ILE A 275 -7.49 -14.89 7.07
N ASP A 276 -7.27 -15.43 8.25
CA ASP A 276 -5.94 -15.61 8.82
C ASP A 276 -5.40 -16.98 8.42
N ALA A 277 -4.25 -17.03 7.74
CA ALA A 277 -3.67 -18.27 7.23
C ALA A 277 -3.25 -19.23 8.34
N LEU A 278 -2.89 -18.73 9.52
CA LEU A 278 -2.61 -19.58 10.68
C LEU A 278 -3.85 -19.82 11.53
N ALA A 279 -4.84 -18.94 11.50
CA ALA A 279 -6.06 -19.05 12.31
C ALA A 279 -5.77 -19.31 13.80
N GLY A 280 -4.67 -18.76 14.32
CA GLY A 280 -4.21 -18.96 15.70
C GLY A 280 -3.47 -20.28 15.97
N GLN A 281 -3.16 -21.08 14.95
CA GLN A 281 -2.33 -22.27 15.08
C GLN A 281 -0.91 -21.91 15.52
N ALA A 282 -0.46 -22.50 16.63
CA ALA A 282 0.90 -22.32 17.11
C ALA A 282 1.90 -23.03 16.19
N LEU A 283 2.99 -22.34 15.86
CA LEU A 283 4.07 -22.90 15.06
C LEU A 283 5.11 -23.60 15.96
N PRO A 284 5.35 -24.91 15.80
CA PRO A 284 6.39 -25.59 16.57
C PRO A 284 7.79 -25.07 16.20
N PRO A 285 8.73 -25.00 17.15
CA PRO A 285 10.11 -24.62 16.85
C PRO A 285 10.79 -25.66 15.95
N VAL A 286 11.71 -25.20 15.10
CA VAL A 286 12.51 -26.06 14.21
C VAL A 286 13.87 -26.33 14.84
N GLU A 287 14.33 -27.58 14.82
CA GLU A 287 15.61 -27.96 15.42
C GLU A 287 16.79 -27.42 14.59
N VAL A 288 17.77 -26.82 15.27
CA VAL A 288 19.00 -26.31 14.64
C VAL A 288 20.17 -27.22 14.96
N LEU A 289 20.57 -28.02 13.97
CA LEU A 289 21.75 -28.87 14.04
C LEU A 289 23.01 -28.02 14.09
N LEU A 290 23.91 -28.35 15.02
CA LEU A 290 25.17 -27.62 15.23
C LEU A 290 24.98 -26.13 15.56
N GLY A 291 23.78 -25.70 15.97
CA GLY A 291 23.48 -24.33 16.37
C GLY A 291 23.88 -24.01 17.80
N ALA A 292 24.34 -22.77 18.03
CA ALA A 292 24.57 -22.20 19.36
C ALA A 292 23.31 -22.27 20.23
N GLU A 293 22.14 -22.12 19.60
CA GLU A 293 20.83 -22.48 20.13
C GLU A 293 20.34 -23.81 19.52
N ARG A 294 19.52 -24.56 20.27
CA ARG A 294 18.99 -25.86 19.80
C ARG A 294 17.77 -25.70 18.88
N TRP A 295 17.06 -24.59 19.01
CA TRP A 295 15.77 -24.35 18.37
C TRP A 295 15.75 -22.96 17.78
N VAL A 296 15.05 -22.80 16.65
CA VAL A 296 14.67 -21.51 16.09
C VAL A 296 13.16 -21.45 15.97
N GLN A 297 12.57 -20.33 16.38
CA GLN A 297 11.13 -20.12 16.27
C GLN A 297 10.79 -19.65 14.85
N PRO A 298 10.00 -20.43 14.07
CA PRO A 298 9.44 -19.92 12.83
C PRO A 298 8.36 -18.86 13.12
N VAL A 299 8.31 -17.85 12.28
CA VAL A 299 7.27 -16.81 12.22
C VAL A 299 6.75 -16.71 10.80
N LEU A 300 5.49 -16.31 10.65
CA LEU A 300 4.91 -16.06 9.33
C LEU A 300 5.48 -14.76 8.75
N GLN A 301 5.92 -14.81 7.50
CA GLN A 301 6.35 -13.61 6.81
C GLN A 301 5.13 -12.83 6.31
N GLY A 302 5.06 -11.54 6.62
CA GLY A 302 3.93 -10.67 6.24
C GLY A 302 2.75 -10.76 7.22
N SER A 303 1.58 -10.28 6.81
CA SER A 303 0.41 -10.16 7.69
C SER A 303 -0.31 -11.47 7.99
N GLY A 304 -0.08 -12.50 7.17
CA GLY A 304 -0.83 -13.75 7.24
C GLY A 304 -2.27 -13.66 6.78
N LYS A 305 -2.69 -12.53 6.21
CA LYS A 305 -4.03 -12.37 5.64
C LYS A 305 -4.05 -12.89 4.21
N VAL A 306 -5.12 -13.60 3.87
CA VAL A 306 -5.37 -14.12 2.52
C VAL A 306 -6.78 -13.73 2.10
N VAL A 307 -6.94 -13.18 0.90
CA VAL A 307 -8.26 -12.86 0.36
C VAL A 307 -8.90 -14.15 -0.12
N VAL A 308 -10.15 -14.37 0.26
CA VAL A 308 -10.95 -15.50 -0.21
C VAL A 308 -12.33 -15.02 -0.65
N ARG A 309 -12.92 -15.72 -1.62
CA ARG A 309 -14.33 -15.50 -1.94
C ARG A 309 -15.21 -16.03 -0.82
N ARG A 310 -16.20 -15.24 -0.41
CA ARG A 310 -17.19 -15.61 0.62
C ARG A 310 -17.92 -16.90 0.27
N SER A 311 -18.21 -17.14 -1.01
CA SER A 311 -18.85 -18.38 -1.48
C SER A 311 -17.99 -19.64 -1.33
N GLN A 312 -16.69 -19.48 -1.10
CA GLN A 312 -15.71 -20.55 -0.96
C GLN A 312 -15.23 -20.72 0.49
N LEU A 313 -15.74 -19.92 1.43
CA LEU A 313 -15.22 -19.87 2.80
C LEU A 313 -15.30 -21.23 3.52
N ASP A 314 -16.39 -21.97 3.31
CA ASP A 314 -16.60 -23.29 3.93
C ASP A 314 -15.67 -24.39 3.36
N SER A 315 -15.00 -24.12 2.23
CA SER A 315 -14.05 -25.05 1.60
C SER A 315 -12.59 -24.62 1.73
N VAL A 316 -12.32 -23.62 2.56
CA VAL A 316 -10.98 -23.19 2.93
C VAL A 316 -10.37 -24.20 3.90
N THR A 317 -9.16 -24.67 3.60
CA THR A 317 -8.31 -25.45 4.52
C THR A 317 -6.89 -24.91 4.50
N THR A 318 -6.11 -25.16 5.55
CA THR A 318 -4.71 -24.74 5.63
C THR A 318 -3.79 -25.94 5.83
N GLU A 319 -2.68 -25.97 5.10
CA GLU A 319 -1.62 -26.97 5.23
C GLU A 319 -0.34 -26.29 5.74
N LEU A 320 0.14 -26.74 6.89
CA LEU A 320 1.41 -26.29 7.47
C LEU A 320 2.53 -27.26 7.10
N ARG A 321 3.62 -26.76 6.52
CA ARG A 321 4.83 -27.53 6.22
C ARG A 321 6.03 -26.83 6.84
N LEU A 322 6.75 -27.53 7.71
CA LEU A 322 7.98 -27.04 8.34
C LEU A 322 9.12 -28.00 8.03
N ALA A 323 10.33 -27.47 7.94
CA ALA A 323 11.54 -28.26 7.93
C ALA A 323 11.62 -29.09 9.23
N GLU A 324 11.98 -30.36 9.10
CA GLU A 324 12.20 -31.24 10.26
C GLU A 324 13.36 -30.71 11.12
N ASN A 325 14.41 -30.22 10.47
CA ASN A 325 15.57 -29.57 11.08
C ASN A 325 16.29 -28.70 10.04
N VAL A 326 17.18 -27.82 10.52
CA VAL A 326 18.09 -27.01 9.70
C VAL A 326 19.50 -27.05 10.29
N GLU A 327 20.54 -26.90 9.46
CA GLU A 327 21.93 -26.84 9.92
C GLU A 327 22.39 -25.40 10.10
N ALA A 328 23.10 -25.10 11.20
CA ALA A 328 23.65 -23.77 11.45
C ALA A 328 24.82 -23.41 10.49
N PRO A 329 25.02 -22.12 10.16
CA PRO A 329 24.25 -20.98 10.65
C PRO A 329 22.85 -20.89 10.01
N VAL A 330 21.89 -20.43 10.79
CA VAL A 330 20.56 -20.03 10.31
C VAL A 330 20.52 -18.52 10.28
N ASP A 331 20.26 -17.93 9.13
CA ASP A 331 20.12 -16.48 9.02
C ASP A 331 18.72 -16.05 9.50
N GLN A 332 18.61 -14.83 10.04
CA GLN A 332 17.30 -14.23 10.24
C GLN A 332 16.57 -14.15 8.89
N ASP A 333 15.26 -14.38 8.90
CA ASP A 333 14.41 -14.42 7.71
C ASP A 333 14.70 -15.61 6.75
N GLN A 334 15.58 -16.54 7.12
CA GLN A 334 15.74 -17.79 6.39
C GLN A 334 14.44 -18.59 6.40
N VAL A 335 13.99 -19.06 5.22
CA VAL A 335 12.78 -19.87 5.09
C VAL A 335 12.98 -21.22 5.80
N LEU A 336 12.07 -21.51 6.74
CA LEU A 336 11.98 -22.74 7.53
C LEU A 336 10.79 -23.60 7.12
N GLY A 337 9.90 -23.10 6.26
CA GLY A 337 8.69 -23.80 5.84
C GLY A 337 7.70 -22.86 5.16
N GLU A 338 6.45 -23.31 5.08
CA GLU A 338 5.35 -22.54 4.49
C GLU A 338 3.99 -22.94 5.10
N VAL A 339 3.04 -22.03 5.01
CA VAL A 339 1.61 -22.28 5.20
C VAL A 339 0.93 -22.11 3.87
N THR A 340 0.28 -23.15 3.38
CA THR A 340 -0.51 -23.11 2.15
C THR A 340 -1.99 -23.03 2.49
N VAL A 341 -2.66 -21.98 2.03
CA VAL A 341 -4.13 -21.88 2.04
C VAL A 341 -4.66 -22.58 0.80
N LEU A 342 -5.59 -23.51 0.99
CA LEU A 342 -6.26 -24.23 -0.09
C LEU A 342 -7.74 -23.89 -0.12
N VAL A 343 -8.31 -23.85 -1.33
CA VAL A 343 -9.75 -23.75 -1.58
C VAL A 343 -10.16 -24.92 -2.45
N ASN A 344 -11.12 -25.71 -1.99
CA ASN A 344 -11.53 -26.95 -2.68
C ASN A 344 -10.34 -27.90 -2.95
N GLY A 345 -9.36 -27.93 -2.05
CA GLY A 345 -8.13 -28.74 -2.18
C GLY A 345 -7.13 -28.25 -3.24
N GLN A 346 -7.34 -27.07 -3.84
CA GLN A 346 -6.36 -26.42 -4.72
C GLN A 346 -5.64 -25.29 -3.98
N PRO A 347 -4.32 -25.12 -4.16
CA PRO A 347 -3.57 -24.06 -3.50
C PRO A 347 -4.04 -22.69 -4.00
N LEU A 348 -4.41 -21.81 -3.08
CA LEU A 348 -4.77 -20.41 -3.34
C LEU A 348 -3.59 -19.48 -3.06
N ALA A 349 -2.95 -19.64 -1.90
CA ALA A 349 -1.81 -18.85 -1.47
C ALA A 349 -0.81 -19.72 -0.70
N SER A 350 0.49 -19.46 -0.86
CA SER A 350 1.53 -20.04 -0.01
C SER A 350 2.34 -18.93 0.64
N LEU A 351 2.41 -18.95 1.96
CA LEU A 351 3.06 -17.93 2.78
C LEU A 351 4.29 -18.55 3.46
N PRO A 352 5.49 -17.99 3.27
CA PRO A 352 6.69 -18.55 3.87
C PRO A 352 6.72 -18.34 5.38
N LEU A 353 7.24 -19.35 6.08
CA LEU A 353 7.59 -19.30 7.49
C LEU A 353 9.09 -19.11 7.60
N THR A 354 9.53 -18.06 8.28
CA THR A 354 10.94 -17.69 8.35
C THR A 354 11.48 -17.71 9.77
N ALA A 355 12.80 -17.82 9.91
CA ALA A 355 13.48 -17.75 11.19
C ALA A 355 13.34 -16.37 11.83
N GLN A 356 12.75 -16.31 13.04
CA GLN A 356 12.58 -15.05 13.77
C GLN A 356 13.92 -14.39 14.14
N THR A 357 14.94 -15.20 14.39
CA THR A 357 16.27 -14.76 14.80
C THR A 357 17.34 -15.63 14.15
N ALA A 358 18.53 -15.06 13.95
CA ALA A 358 19.67 -15.81 13.47
C ALA A 358 20.20 -16.78 14.55
N VAL A 359 20.64 -17.96 14.13
CA VAL A 359 21.30 -18.95 14.99
C VAL A 359 22.69 -19.26 14.46
N GLU A 360 23.69 -18.80 15.20
CA GLU A 360 25.09 -19.02 14.87
C GLU A 360 25.51 -20.49 14.99
N ARG A 361 26.56 -20.85 14.26
CA ARG A 361 27.16 -22.19 14.39
C ARG A 361 27.90 -22.33 15.72
N LEU A 362 27.78 -23.49 16.35
CA LEU A 362 28.59 -23.87 17.52
C LEU A 362 30.08 -23.79 17.20
N THR A 363 30.80 -23.07 18.05
CA THR A 363 32.26 -23.07 18.02
C THR A 363 32.80 -24.34 18.68
N ILE A 364 34.02 -24.75 18.34
CA ILE A 364 34.67 -25.93 18.96
C ILE A 364 34.62 -25.86 20.50
N PRO A 365 34.97 -24.73 21.17
CA PRO A 365 34.80 -24.61 22.61
C PRO A 365 33.35 -24.79 23.09
N GLY A 366 32.37 -24.28 22.32
CA GLY A 366 30.95 -24.46 22.61
C GLY A 366 30.50 -25.92 22.55
N VAL A 367 31.03 -26.70 21.61
CA VAL A 367 30.78 -28.15 21.51
C VAL A 367 31.32 -28.87 22.75
N PHE A 368 32.57 -28.58 23.16
CA PHE A 368 33.15 -29.16 24.37
C PHE A 368 32.36 -28.79 25.62
N ARG A 369 31.90 -27.54 25.74
CA ARG A 369 31.07 -27.09 26.85
C ARG A 369 29.74 -27.83 26.93
N ARG A 370 28.99 -27.95 25.81
CA ARG A 370 27.73 -28.73 25.79
C ARG A 370 27.93 -30.19 26.16
N LEU A 371 29.03 -30.81 25.72
CA LEU A 371 29.40 -32.16 26.12
C LEU A 371 29.61 -32.29 27.63
N LEU A 372 30.35 -31.34 28.23
CA LEU A 372 30.56 -31.29 29.68
C LEU A 372 29.24 -31.05 30.43
N ASP A 373 28.41 -30.11 29.99
CA ASP A 373 27.11 -29.84 30.61
C ASP A 373 26.20 -31.09 30.58
N HIS A 374 26.19 -31.84 29.47
CA HIS A 374 25.46 -33.12 29.40
C HIS A 374 26.05 -34.22 30.28
N LEU A 375 27.38 -34.29 30.41
CA LEU A 375 28.05 -35.30 31.24
C LEU A 375 27.95 -35.01 32.74
N PHE A 376 27.87 -33.73 33.14
CA PHE A 376 27.97 -33.31 34.54
C PHE A 376 26.69 -32.67 35.11
N MET A 377 25.73 -32.24 34.29
CA MET A 377 24.45 -31.65 34.75
C MET A 377 23.21 -32.48 34.41
N ALA A 378 23.36 -33.73 33.95
CA ALA A 378 22.25 -34.68 33.89
C ALA A 378 21.91 -35.20 35.30
N ALA A 379 21.18 -34.39 36.08
CA ALA A 379 20.40 -34.78 37.26
C ALA A 379 19.00 -34.18 37.15
#